data_AF-A0A7F5R3U4-F1
#
_entry.id   AF-A0A7F5R3U4-F1
#
_cell.length_a   1.000
_cell.length_b   1.000
_cell.length_c   1.000
_cell.angle_alpha   90.00
_cell.angle_beta   90.00
_cell.angle_gamma   90.00
#
_symmetry.space_group_name_H-M   'P 1'
#
loop_
_entity.id
_entity.type
_entity.pdbx_description
1 polymer ?
#
loop_
_entity_poly.entity_id
_entity_poly.type
_entity_poly.pdbx_seq_one_letter_code
_entity_poly.pdbx_strand_id
1 'polypeptide(L)'
;MQILVAISICFVVTRAGAAPPTTPETTTSHGPPDPSNAASMARYIIHNSDWASIATISTLSRTNHYPFVNLKSLSDGPPSNGTGVPYLYMTQLDLTGKDVQKNNRVTIMVTLAQSDYCKQQSYDPQDPRCARTILTGRLLKKNLVYFN
;
A
#
# COMPACT_ATOMS: atom_id res chain seq x y z
N MET A 1 -22.79 0.00 0.61
CA MET A 1 -22.16 -0.51 -0.62
C MET A 1 -20.65 -0.37 -0.49
N GLN A 2 -19.95 -1.48 -0.27
CA GLN A 2 -18.50 -1.52 -0.05
C GLN A 2 -17.82 -1.85 -1.39
N ILE A 3 -16.71 -1.19 -1.71
CA ILE A 3 -16.07 -1.28 -3.03
C ILE A 3 -14.61 -1.64 -2.82
N LEU A 4 -14.16 -2.66 -3.55
CA LEU A 4 -12.75 -3.01 -3.63
C LEU A 4 -12.09 -2.13 -4.69
N VAL A 5 -10.98 -1.50 -4.34
CA VAL A 5 -10.31 -0.57 -5.23
C VAL A 5 -8.81 -0.82 -5.31
N ALA A 6 -8.27 -0.93 -6.52
CA ALA A 6 -6.84 -1.12 -6.76
C ALA A 6 -6.16 0.22 -7.06
N ILE A 7 -4.88 0.38 -6.70
CA ILE A 7 -4.09 1.55 -7.10
C ILE A 7 -3.33 1.23 -8.38
N SER A 8 -3.60 1.98 -9.45
CA SER A 8 -2.75 2.02 -10.63
C SER A 8 -1.52 2.86 -10.32
N ILE A 9 -0.37 2.20 -10.21
CA ILE A 9 0.92 2.82 -9.94
C ILE A 9 1.45 3.39 -11.27
N CYS A 10 1.67 4.70 -11.33
CA CYS A 10 2.52 5.26 -12.39
C CYS A 10 3.97 4.95 -12.01
N PHE A 11 4.52 3.85 -12.53
CA PHE A 11 5.95 3.58 -12.40
C PHE A 11 6.73 4.62 -13.21
N VAL A 12 7.42 5.55 -12.55
CA VAL A 12 8.61 6.16 -13.15
C VAL A 12 9.71 5.11 -13.02
N VAL A 13 9.79 4.21 -14.00
CA VAL A 13 10.84 3.18 -14.04
C VAL A 13 12.16 3.86 -14.39
N THR A 14 12.98 4.20 -13.38
CA THR A 14 14.43 4.17 -13.62
C THR A 14 14.82 2.70 -13.68
N ARG A 15 15.22 2.24 -14.87
CA ARG A 15 15.66 0.86 -15.12
C ARG A 15 16.68 0.44 -14.04
N ALA A 16 16.30 -0.49 -13.17
CA ALA A 16 17.22 -1.38 -12.49
C ALA A 16 17.07 -2.75 -13.15
N GLY A 17 18.18 -3.33 -13.59
CA GLY A 17 18.21 -4.60 -14.32
C GLY A 17 17.53 -5.74 -13.56
N ALA A 18 16.75 -6.54 -14.27
CA ALA A 18 16.11 -7.73 -13.73
C ALA A 18 17.15 -8.84 -13.49
N ALA A 19 17.16 -9.38 -12.27
CA ALA A 19 17.81 -10.66 -11.97
C ALA A 19 16.80 -11.83 -12.20
N PRO A 20 17.28 -13.07 -12.45
CA PRO A 20 16.44 -14.20 -12.82
C PRO A 20 15.51 -14.67 -11.69
N PRO A 21 14.40 -15.38 -12.01
CA PRO A 21 13.49 -15.90 -11.00
C PRO A 21 14.08 -17.16 -10.34
N THR A 22 14.39 -17.09 -9.05
CA THR A 22 14.74 -18.25 -8.22
C THR A 22 13.54 -18.65 -7.35
N THR A 23 12.97 -19.81 -7.68
CA THR A 23 12.23 -20.80 -6.86
C THR A 23 11.13 -20.36 -5.87
N PRO A 24 10.05 -21.16 -5.70
CA PRO A 24 8.97 -20.84 -4.79
C PRO A 24 9.41 -21.11 -3.34
N GLU A 25 9.75 -20.04 -2.61
CA GLU A 25 10.05 -20.14 -1.19
C GLU A 25 8.78 -20.38 -0.36
N THR A 26 8.90 -21.38 0.51
CA THR A 26 7.86 -21.90 1.38
C THR A 26 7.65 -20.95 2.56
N THR A 27 6.38 -20.75 2.93
CA THR A 27 5.91 -19.85 3.98
C THR A 27 6.46 -20.25 5.36
N THR A 28 7.60 -19.68 5.72
CA THR A 28 8.09 -19.57 7.10
C THR A 28 8.42 -18.09 7.32
N SER A 29 8.18 -17.60 8.53
CA SER A 29 8.39 -16.22 8.96
C SER A 29 9.86 -15.79 8.79
N HIS A 30 10.23 -15.45 7.56
CA HIS A 30 11.45 -14.71 7.29
C HIS A 30 11.11 -13.23 7.50
N GLY A 31 11.94 -12.56 8.29
CA GLY A 31 11.87 -11.11 8.47
C GLY A 31 12.00 -10.36 7.13
N PRO A 32 12.03 -9.03 7.17
CA PRO A 32 12.17 -8.22 5.95
C PRO A 32 13.37 -8.69 5.09
N PRO A 33 13.25 -8.65 3.75
CA PRO A 33 14.31 -9.08 2.84
C PRO A 33 15.54 -8.16 2.92
N ASP A 34 16.59 -8.47 2.15
CA ASP A 34 17.77 -7.61 2.05
C ASP A 34 17.38 -6.15 1.74
N PRO A 35 17.72 -5.17 2.61
CA PRO A 35 17.43 -3.76 2.39
C PRO A 35 18.02 -3.19 1.10
N SER A 36 19.04 -3.81 0.52
CA SER A 36 19.61 -3.41 -0.77
C SER A 36 18.63 -3.61 -1.94
N ASN A 37 17.67 -4.53 -1.80
CA ASN A 37 16.63 -4.79 -2.79
C ASN A 37 15.34 -4.04 -2.44
N ALA A 38 15.28 -2.77 -2.84
CA ALA A 38 14.14 -1.89 -2.58
C ALA A 38 12.80 -2.44 -3.13
N ALA A 39 12.82 -3.15 -4.26
CA ALA A 39 11.61 -3.72 -4.86
C ALA A 39 11.05 -4.87 -4.00
N SER A 40 11.91 -5.79 -3.55
CA SER A 40 11.52 -6.87 -2.66
C SER A 40 11.06 -6.34 -1.30
N MET A 41 11.76 -5.36 -0.72
CA MET A 41 11.33 -4.69 0.51
C MET A 41 9.95 -4.05 0.36
N ALA A 42 9.71 -3.34 -0.75
CA ALA A 42 8.42 -2.72 -1.01
C ALA A 42 7.28 -3.75 -1.10
N ARG A 43 7.50 -4.86 -1.81
CA ARG A 43 6.55 -5.98 -1.90
C ARG A 43 6.30 -6.61 -0.54
N TYR A 44 7.36 -6.87 0.23
CA TYR A 44 7.27 -7.43 1.58
C TYR A 44 6.41 -6.54 2.49
N ILE A 45 6.67 -5.23 2.51
CA ILE A 45 5.91 -4.28 3.35
C ILE A 45 4.43 -4.27 2.95
N ILE A 46 4.12 -4.22 1.64
CA ILE A 46 2.73 -4.22 1.17
C ILE A 46 2.00 -5.51 1.55
N HIS A 47 2.66 -6.66 1.38
CA HIS A 47 2.05 -7.96 1.66
C HIS A 47 1.82 -8.19 3.16
N ASN A 48 2.73 -7.74 4.00
CA ASN A 48 2.69 -7.95 5.46
C ASN A 48 1.98 -6.82 6.23
N SER A 49 1.14 -6.02 5.57
CA SER A 49 0.43 -4.91 6.20
C SER A 49 -1.06 -4.95 5.95
N ASP A 50 -1.83 -4.93 7.04
CA ASP A 50 -3.30 -5.01 7.00
C ASP A 50 -3.97 -3.65 6.71
N TRP A 51 -3.23 -2.56 6.79
CA TRP A 51 -3.75 -1.21 6.61
C TRP A 51 -2.71 -0.24 6.06
N ALA A 52 -3.20 0.81 5.40
CA ALA A 52 -2.38 1.89 4.85
C ALA A 52 -2.91 3.25 5.27
N SER A 53 -2.00 4.21 5.43
CA SER A 53 -2.35 5.63 5.40
C SER A 53 -2.56 6.05 3.95
N ILE A 54 -3.71 6.61 3.61
CA ILE A 54 -4.03 7.11 2.27
C ILE A 54 -4.18 8.63 2.29
N ALA A 55 -3.48 9.30 1.38
CA ALA A 55 -3.60 10.71 1.10
C ALA A 55 -4.51 10.96 -0.11
N THR A 56 -5.46 11.88 0.05
CA THR A 56 -6.40 12.37 -0.97
C THR A 56 -6.42 13.90 -1.02
N ILE A 57 -7.11 14.47 -2.01
CA ILE A 57 -7.41 15.90 -2.06
C ILE A 57 -8.81 16.12 -1.49
N SER A 58 -8.90 16.85 -0.38
CA SER A 58 -10.14 17.04 0.36
C SER A 58 -11.19 17.78 -0.45
N THR A 59 -12.43 17.32 -0.32
CA THR A 59 -13.65 17.92 -0.91
C THR A 59 -14.56 18.56 0.14
N LEU A 60 -14.15 18.58 1.41
CA LEU A 60 -14.90 19.23 2.49
C LEU A 60 -14.83 20.74 2.36
N SER A 61 -15.93 21.44 2.68
CA SER A 61 -16.04 22.89 2.49
C SER A 61 -14.93 23.70 3.17
N ARG A 62 -14.54 23.34 4.40
CA ARG A 62 -13.53 24.07 5.19
C ARG A 62 -12.08 23.75 4.82
N THR A 63 -11.84 22.61 4.18
CA THR A 63 -10.50 22.12 3.84
C THR A 63 -10.38 21.81 2.36
N ASN A 64 -11.23 22.40 1.52
CA ASN A 64 -11.29 22.07 0.11
C ASN A 64 -9.92 22.27 -0.55
N HIS A 65 -9.47 21.30 -1.33
CA HIS A 65 -8.15 21.22 -1.97
C HIS A 65 -6.95 20.99 -1.04
N TYR A 66 -7.14 20.84 0.27
CA TYR A 66 -6.04 20.49 1.16
C TYR A 66 -5.69 19.00 1.02
N PRO A 67 -4.43 18.60 1.22
CA PRO A 67 -4.09 17.20 1.39
C PRO A 67 -4.82 16.67 2.64
N PHE A 68 -5.51 15.55 2.48
CA PHE A 68 -6.22 14.88 3.55
C PHE A 68 -5.69 13.46 3.72
N VAL A 69 -5.46 13.02 4.95
CA VAL A 69 -4.93 11.68 5.23
C VAL A 69 -5.93 10.91 6.09
N ASN A 70 -6.15 9.64 5.74
CA ASN A 70 -7.01 8.72 6.47
C ASN A 70 -6.43 7.30 6.46
N LEU A 71 -7.04 6.37 7.18
CA LEU A 71 -6.67 4.96 7.21
C LEU A 71 -7.62 4.11 6.36
N LYS A 72 -7.08 3.11 5.66
CA LYS A 72 -7.86 2.07 4.96
C LYS A 72 -7.25 0.70 5.17
N SER A 73 -8.10 -0.31 5.31
CA SER A 73 -7.68 -1.70 5.24
C SER A 73 -7.10 -2.00 3.86
N LEU A 74 -6.02 -2.77 3.86
CA LEU A 74 -5.19 -3.10 2.71
C LEU A 74 -5.02 -4.62 2.63
N SER A 75 -5.03 -5.16 1.42
CA SER A 75 -4.52 -6.50 1.11
C SER A 75 -4.03 -6.53 -0.33
N ASP A 76 -3.00 -7.32 -0.62
CA ASP A 76 -2.53 -7.58 -1.98
C ASP A 76 -2.74 -9.05 -2.43
N GLY A 77 -3.37 -9.87 -1.60
CA GLY A 77 -3.58 -11.31 -1.81
C GLY A 77 -3.68 -12.10 -0.50
N PRO A 78 -3.96 -13.41 -0.56
CA PRO A 78 -3.91 -14.28 0.61
C PRO A 78 -2.46 -14.48 1.10
N PRO A 79 -2.24 -14.96 2.35
CA PRO A 79 -0.90 -15.01 2.99
C PRO A 79 0.21 -15.76 2.23
N SER A 80 -0.15 -16.65 1.30
CA SER A 80 0.81 -17.43 0.51
C SER A 80 0.97 -16.91 -0.93
N ASN A 81 0.20 -15.91 -1.35
CA ASN A 81 0.15 -15.45 -2.74
C ASN A 81 -0.15 -13.95 -2.85
N GLY A 82 0.78 -13.12 -2.37
CA GLY A 82 0.75 -11.66 -2.52
C GLY A 82 1.08 -11.22 -3.95
N THR A 83 0.21 -10.43 -4.58
CA THR A 83 0.40 -9.92 -5.94
C THR A 83 1.23 -8.63 -5.99
N GLY A 84 1.42 -7.96 -4.85
CA GLY A 84 2.00 -6.63 -4.76
C GLY A 84 1.10 -5.49 -5.28
N VAL A 85 -0.14 -5.79 -5.67
CA VAL A 85 -1.15 -4.80 -6.07
C VAL A 85 -2.03 -4.49 -4.85
N PRO A 86 -1.95 -3.27 -4.28
CA PRO A 86 -2.73 -2.93 -3.10
C PRO A 86 -4.22 -2.80 -3.46
N TYR A 87 -5.04 -3.63 -2.85
CA TYR A 87 -6.50 -3.48 -2.84
C TYR A 87 -6.96 -2.88 -1.52
N LEU A 88 -7.78 -1.85 -1.61
CA LEU A 88 -8.35 -1.14 -0.47
C LEU A 88 -9.84 -1.45 -0.35
N TYR A 89 -10.28 -1.68 0.88
CA TYR A 89 -11.70 -1.85 1.19
C TYR A 89 -12.27 -0.53 1.70
N MET A 90 -13.14 0.09 0.91
CA MET A 90 -13.70 1.40 1.26
C MET A 90 -15.12 1.61 0.74
N THR A 91 -15.83 2.55 1.38
CA THR A 91 -17.18 2.98 0.98
C THR A 91 -17.14 4.39 0.41
N GLN A 92 -18.05 4.69 -0.53
CA GLN A 92 -18.22 6.05 -1.07
C GLN A 92 -18.77 7.05 -0.03
N LEU A 93 -19.29 6.56 1.10
CA LEU A 93 -19.82 7.40 2.18
C LEU A 93 -18.71 7.97 3.09
N ASP A 94 -17.54 7.34 3.09
CA ASP A 94 -16.37 7.78 3.86
C ASP A 94 -15.74 9.04 3.22
N LEU A 95 -15.01 9.84 4.02
CA LEU A 95 -14.39 11.08 3.55
C LEU A 95 -13.42 10.84 2.38
N THR A 96 -12.56 9.82 2.48
CA THR A 96 -11.68 9.41 1.39
C THR A 96 -12.50 8.98 0.17
N GLY A 97 -13.61 8.26 0.40
CA GLY A 97 -14.56 7.86 -0.64
C GLY A 97 -15.20 9.04 -1.39
N LYS A 98 -15.50 10.14 -0.71
CA LYS A 98 -15.99 11.37 -1.32
C LYS A 98 -14.91 12.08 -2.12
N ASP A 99 -13.70 12.16 -1.57
CA ASP A 99 -12.56 12.80 -2.23
C ASP A 99 -12.20 12.10 -3.55
N VAL A 100 -12.05 10.77 -3.53
CA VAL A 100 -11.63 10.00 -4.72
C VAL A 100 -12.66 10.00 -5.85
N GLN A 101 -13.93 10.26 -5.54
CA GLN A 101 -14.97 10.45 -6.56
C GLN A 101 -14.79 11.75 -7.36
N LYS A 102 -14.13 12.76 -6.79
CA LYS A 102 -13.80 14.02 -7.47
C LYS A 102 -12.39 14.00 -8.04
N ASN A 103 -11.44 13.42 -7.32
CA ASN A 103 -10.06 13.30 -7.76
C ASN A 103 -9.49 11.95 -7.33
N ASN A 104 -9.34 11.02 -8.27
CA ASN A 104 -8.87 9.67 -7.96
C ASN A 104 -7.35 9.54 -7.79
N ARG A 105 -6.59 10.65 -7.79
CA ARG A 105 -5.16 10.64 -7.48
C ARG A 105 -4.97 10.43 -5.98
N VAL A 106 -4.15 9.45 -5.62
CA VAL A 106 -3.91 9.06 -4.24
C VAL A 106 -2.45 8.71 -4.04
N THR A 107 -1.99 8.86 -2.79
CA THR A 107 -0.72 8.30 -2.32
C THR A 107 -1.01 7.44 -1.10
N ILE A 108 -0.49 6.23 -1.04
CA ILE A 108 -0.54 5.42 0.17
C ILE A 108 0.85 5.26 0.79
N MET A 109 0.89 5.17 2.11
CA MET A 109 2.09 4.87 2.88
C MET A 109 1.81 3.70 3.84
N VAL A 110 2.78 2.78 3.88
CA VAL A 110 2.78 1.56 4.67
C VAL A 110 4.18 1.40 5.28
N THR A 111 4.32 0.85 6.49
CA THR A 111 5.64 0.79 7.17
C THR A 111 5.77 -0.43 8.06
N LEU A 112 7.00 -0.93 8.21
CA LEU A 112 7.33 -1.98 9.17
C LEU A 112 6.98 -1.61 10.62
N ALA A 113 6.86 -0.31 10.94
CA ALA A 113 6.42 0.15 12.26
C ALA A 113 4.96 -0.21 12.59
N GLN A 114 4.18 -0.66 11.60
CA GLN A 114 2.83 -1.18 11.83
C GLN A 114 2.85 -2.59 12.45
N SER A 115 3.98 -3.30 12.32
CA SER A 115 4.26 -4.55 13.01
C SER A 115 5.17 -4.31 14.23
N ASP A 116 5.44 -5.36 15.00
CA ASP A 116 6.41 -5.28 16.11
C ASP A 116 7.88 -5.25 15.65
N TYR A 117 8.16 -5.36 14.35
CA TYR A 117 9.53 -5.46 13.83
C TYR A 117 10.43 -4.31 14.31
N CYS A 118 10.04 -3.06 14.06
CA CYS A 118 10.89 -1.92 14.41
C CYS A 118 11.09 -1.80 15.92
N LYS A 119 10.06 -2.13 16.72
CA LYS A 119 10.15 -2.17 18.17
C LYS A 119 11.14 -3.24 18.67
N GLN A 120 11.10 -4.45 18.10
CA GLN A 120 12.03 -5.53 18.44
C GLN A 120 13.48 -5.20 18.07
N GLN A 121 13.67 -4.46 16.97
CA GLN A 121 14.99 -3.98 16.55
C GLN A 121 15.46 -2.71 17.28
N SER A 122 14.64 -2.15 18.18
CA SER A 122 14.90 -0.86 18.83
C SER A 122 15.13 0.29 17.84
N TYR A 123 14.42 0.26 16.72
CA TYR A 123 14.41 1.33 15.73
C TYR A 123 13.26 2.29 16.02
N ASP A 124 13.58 3.59 16.01
CA ASP A 124 12.55 4.62 15.94
C ASP A 124 11.76 4.47 14.62
N PRO A 125 10.43 4.66 14.58
CA PRO A 125 9.67 4.59 13.33
C PRO A 125 10.15 5.56 12.23
N GLN A 126 10.91 6.61 12.56
CA GLN A 126 11.53 7.51 11.59
C GLN A 126 12.90 7.05 11.10
N ASP A 127 13.55 6.10 11.80
CA ASP A 127 14.82 5.52 11.38
C ASP A 127 14.66 4.87 9.99
N PRO A 128 15.54 5.14 9.02
CA PRO A 128 15.43 4.58 7.68
C PRO A 128 15.49 3.05 7.64
N ARG A 129 16.05 2.40 8.68
CA ARG A 129 16.04 0.94 8.83
C ARG A 129 14.64 0.41 9.19
N CYS A 130 13.79 1.23 9.80
CA CYS A 130 12.36 0.98 9.91
C CYS A 130 11.69 1.38 8.58
N ALA A 131 11.83 0.51 7.58
CA ALA A 131 11.46 0.82 6.22
C ALA A 131 9.96 1.16 6.06
N ARG A 132 9.69 2.01 5.06
CA ARG A 132 8.34 2.40 4.64
C ARG A 132 8.23 2.40 3.13
N THR A 133 7.06 2.01 2.64
CA THR A 133 6.71 2.00 1.22
C THR A 133 5.69 3.08 0.94
N ILE A 134 5.98 3.94 -0.05
CA ILE A 134 5.07 4.99 -0.50
C ILE A 134 4.71 4.71 -1.96
N LEU A 135 3.42 4.50 -2.25
CA LEU A 135 2.92 4.26 -3.60
C LEU A 135 2.01 5.41 -4.02
N THR A 136 2.36 6.09 -5.11
CA THR A 136 1.54 7.17 -5.68
C THR A 136 0.91 6.72 -6.99
N GLY A 137 -0.36 7.04 -7.18
CA GLY A 137 -1.09 6.55 -8.34
C GLY A 137 -2.52 7.04 -8.41
N ARG A 138 -3.33 6.26 -9.13
CA ARG A 138 -4.77 6.50 -9.26
C ARG A 138 -5.56 5.31 -8.76
N LEU A 139 -6.59 5.60 -7.99
CA LEU A 139 -7.52 4.62 -7.44
C LEU A 139 -8.50 4.17 -8.56
N LEU A 140 -8.51 2.87 -8.87
CA LEU A 140 -9.32 2.23 -9.92
C LEU A 140 -10.43 1.37 -9.32
N LYS A 141 -11.68 1.84 -9.42
CA LYS A 141 -12.87 1.09 -8.99
C LYS A 141 -12.95 -0.24 -9.74
N LYS A 142 -12.88 -1.35 -9.00
CA LYS A 142 -13.19 -2.67 -9.55
C LYS A 142 -14.65 -2.99 -9.28
N ASN A 143 -15.32 -3.54 -10.29
CA ASN A 143 -16.67 -4.06 -10.12
C ASN A 143 -16.58 -5.45 -9.49
N LEU A 144 -17.18 -5.61 -8.31
CA LEU A 144 -17.13 -6.86 -7.51
C LEU A 144 -17.77 -8.07 -8.21
N VAL A 145 -18.46 -7.88 -9.34
CA VAL A 145 -19.05 -8.96 -10.16
C VAL A 145 -17.98 -9.85 -10.80
N TYR A 146 -16.74 -9.36 -10.96
CA TYR A 146 -15.65 -10.08 -11.65
C TYR A 146 -14.62 -10.74 -10.71
N PHE A 147 -14.99 -10.99 -9.44
CA PHE A 147 -14.14 -11.70 -8.47
C PHE A 147 -14.78 -13.02 -8.01
N ASN A 148 -15.26 -13.82 -8.96
CA ASN A 148 -15.59 -15.24 -8.78
C ASN A 148 -14.76 -16.05 -9.78
#